data_AF-A0A8C7Z1E3-F1
#
_entry.id   AF-A0A8C7Z1E3-F1
#
_cell.length_a   1.000
_cell.length_b   1.000
_cell.length_c   1.000
_cell.angle_alpha   90.00
_cell.angle_beta   90.00
_cell.angle_gamma   90.00
#
_symmetry.space_group_name_H-M   'P 1'
#
loop_
_entity.id
_entity.type
_entity.pdbx_description
1 polymer ?
#
loop_
_entity_poly.entity_id
_entity_poly.type
_entity_poly.pdbx_seq_one_letter_code
_entity_poly.pdbx_strand_id
1 'polypeptide(L)'
;MKAINKEETFHRVVLKNASPHHYMKVHLELEDNSNRLSAVELKHFIITGLKNLHGEVGAALNFDVLKYDEGSLTALLRVHSSGLVKLWSSLTLLGSYQNQSCAFRVLQVSPFLLALTGNSRELQLH
;
A
#
# COMPACT_ATOMS: atom_id res chain seq x y z
N MET A 1 2.58 -25.01 -53.44
CA MET A 1 2.40 -23.78 -52.63
C MET A 1 0.98 -23.75 -52.08
N LYS A 2 0.80 -23.93 -50.77
CA LYS A 2 -0.47 -23.66 -50.07
C LYS A 2 -0.13 -22.71 -48.91
N ALA A 3 -0.56 -21.46 -49.04
CA ALA A 3 -0.39 -20.45 -48.00
C ALA A 3 -1.23 -20.88 -46.79
N ILE A 4 -0.58 -21.00 -45.63
CA ILE A 4 -1.22 -21.30 -44.36
C ILE A 4 -1.77 -19.95 -43.87
N ASN A 5 -3.09 -19.80 -43.92
CA ASN A 5 -3.82 -18.65 -43.40
C ASN A 5 -3.41 -18.40 -41.95
N LYS A 6 -2.81 -17.24 -41.68
CA LYS A 6 -2.52 -16.76 -40.33
C LYS A 6 -3.85 -16.29 -39.75
N GLU A 7 -4.40 -17.02 -38.78
CA GLU A 7 -5.66 -16.67 -38.14
C GLU A 7 -5.52 -15.32 -37.42
N GLU A 8 -6.00 -14.26 -38.06
CA GLU A 8 -6.24 -12.94 -37.47
C GLU A 8 -7.52 -13.00 -36.61
N THR A 9 -7.46 -13.75 -35.50
CA THR A 9 -8.57 -13.89 -34.57
C THR A 9 -8.50 -12.83 -33.47
N PHE A 10 -9.50 -11.96 -33.44
CA PHE A 10 -9.66 -10.95 -32.38
C PHE A 10 -10.35 -11.57 -31.17
N HIS A 11 -9.68 -11.53 -30.01
CA HIS A 11 -10.24 -11.99 -28.75
C HIS A 11 -10.58 -10.81 -27.84
N ARG A 12 -11.86 -10.64 -27.53
CA ARG A 12 -12.31 -9.74 -26.47
C ARG A 12 -12.34 -10.50 -25.15
N VAL A 13 -11.35 -10.24 -24.29
CA VAL A 13 -11.32 -10.80 -22.93
C VAL A 13 -11.70 -9.72 -21.94
N VAL A 14 -12.75 -9.97 -21.16
CA VAL A 14 -13.17 -9.09 -20.06
C VAL A 14 -12.86 -9.78 -18.75
N LEU A 15 -11.92 -9.22 -17.98
CA LEU A 15 -11.57 -9.73 -16.67
C LEU A 15 -12.28 -8.91 -15.59
N LYS A 16 -13.11 -9.56 -14.78
CA LYS A 16 -13.76 -8.94 -13.62
C LYS A 16 -12.87 -9.15 -12.40
N ASN A 17 -12.45 -8.06 -11.74
CA ASN A 17 -11.57 -8.06 -10.57
C ASN A 17 -10.23 -8.79 -10.78
N ALA A 18 -9.54 -8.49 -11.89
CA ALA A 18 -8.26 -9.11 -12.23
C ALA A 18 -7.12 -8.82 -11.24
N SER A 19 -7.26 -7.81 -10.38
CA SER A 19 -6.21 -7.38 -9.44
C SER A 19 -6.42 -7.99 -8.05
N PRO A 20 -5.69 -9.07 -7.69
CA PRO A 20 -5.71 -9.61 -6.33
C PRO A 20 -5.04 -8.66 -5.32
N HIS A 21 -4.16 -7.78 -5.79
CA HIS A 21 -3.39 -6.85 -4.96
C HIS A 21 -3.94 -5.42 -5.05
N HIS A 22 -3.86 -4.73 -3.94
CA HIS A 22 -4.11 -3.30 -3.81
C HIS A 22 -2.85 -2.62 -3.29
N TYR A 23 -2.60 -1.42 -3.78
CA TYR A 23 -1.47 -0.60 -3.42
C TYR A 23 -1.98 0.61 -2.66
N MET A 24 -1.34 0.93 -1.54
CA MET A 24 -1.61 2.15 -0.77
C MET A 24 -0.33 2.95 -0.61
N LYS A 25 -0.46 4.24 -0.83
CA LYS A 25 0.55 5.23 -0.49
C LYS A 25 0.17 5.84 0.86
N VAL A 26 1.04 5.68 1.84
CA VAL A 26 0.85 6.16 3.21
C VAL A 26 1.96 7.12 3.57
N HIS A 27 1.61 8.14 4.33
CA HIS A 27 2.52 9.12 4.88
C HIS A 27 2.49 8.99 6.40
N LEU A 28 3.65 8.87 7.01
CA LEU A 28 3.79 8.83 8.45
C LEU A 28 4.11 10.24 8.94
N GLU A 29 3.22 10.80 9.76
CA GLU A 29 3.43 12.07 10.45
C GLU A 29 3.95 11.76 11.87
N LEU A 30 5.17 12.18 12.16
CA LEU A 30 5.80 12.05 13.48
C LEU A 30 5.85 13.42 14.14
N GLU A 31 5.67 13.45 15.46
CA GLU A 31 5.83 14.68 16.24
C GLU A 31 7.29 15.16 16.25
N ASP A 32 8.24 14.24 16.32
CA ASP A 32 9.67 14.54 16.30
C ASP A 32 10.28 14.24 14.92
N ASN A 33 10.77 15.30 14.24
CA ASN A 33 11.40 15.21 12.93
C ASN A 33 12.80 14.54 12.95
N SER A 34 13.36 14.27 14.13
CA SER A 34 14.68 13.67 14.26
C SER A 34 14.63 12.14 14.17
N ASN A 35 13.45 11.54 14.38
CA ASN A 35 13.31 10.10 14.43
C ASN A 35 13.13 9.52 13.02
N ARG A 36 14.25 9.20 12.37
CA ARG A 36 14.26 8.56 11.06
C ARG A 36 13.90 7.08 11.22
N LEU A 37 12.62 6.74 11.11
CA LEU A 37 12.21 5.33 11.06
C LEU A 37 12.82 4.69 9.82
N SER A 38 13.46 3.53 9.96
CA SER A 38 13.88 2.72 8.82
C SER A 38 12.72 1.92 8.23
N ALA A 39 12.85 1.44 6.99
CA ALA A 39 11.87 0.56 6.35
C ALA A 39 11.56 -0.70 7.20
N VAL A 40 12.56 -1.20 7.91
CA VAL A 40 12.43 -2.38 8.79
C VAL A 40 11.57 -2.04 10.01
N GLU A 41 11.82 -0.90 10.63
CA GLU A 41 11.06 -0.43 11.79
C GLU A 41 9.62 -0.11 11.41
N LEU A 42 9.40 0.56 10.28
CA LEU A 42 8.07 0.82 9.75
C LEU A 42 7.30 -0.50 9.55
N LYS A 43 7.94 -1.50 8.94
CA LYS A 43 7.31 -2.81 8.72
C LYS A 43 6.96 -3.48 10.05
N HIS A 44 7.88 -3.46 11.01
CA HIS A 44 7.64 -4.01 12.35
C HIS A 44 6.50 -3.27 13.06
N PHE A 45 6.47 -1.94 12.95
CA PHE A 45 5.45 -1.10 13.56
C PHE A 45 4.05 -1.41 13.01
N ILE A 46 3.92 -1.57 11.69
CA ILE A 46 2.67 -1.98 11.05
C ILE A 46 2.24 -3.38 11.51
N ILE A 47 3.17 -4.33 11.61
CA ILE A 47 2.89 -5.70 12.12
C ILE A 47 2.36 -5.62 13.56
N THR A 48 2.98 -4.81 14.41
CA THR A 48 2.55 -4.63 15.80
C THR A 48 1.16 -3.99 15.89
N GLY A 49 0.84 -3.01 15.04
CA GLY A 49 -0.52 -2.45 15.00
C GLY A 49 -1.58 -3.45 14.52
N LEU A 50 -1.25 -4.23 13.49
CA LEU A 50 -2.09 -5.34 13.03
C LEU A 50 -2.31 -6.38 14.14
N LYS A 51 -1.25 -6.70 14.90
CA LYS A 51 -1.31 -7.61 16.05
C LYS A 51 -2.22 -7.08 17.14
N ASN A 52 -2.12 -5.79 17.46
CA ASN A 52 -2.91 -5.18 18.53
C ASN A 52 -4.41 -5.10 18.18
N LEU A 53 -4.75 -4.80 16.92
CA LEU A 53 -6.14 -4.63 16.51
C LEU A 53 -6.81 -5.93 16.05
N HIS A 54 -6.10 -6.78 15.30
CA HIS A 54 -6.65 -7.98 14.66
C HIS A 54 -6.06 -9.29 15.20
N GLY A 55 -5.19 -9.23 16.23
CA GLY A 55 -4.54 -10.38 16.84
C GLY A 55 -3.40 -10.98 15.99
N GLU A 56 -2.87 -12.13 16.43
CA GLU A 56 -1.79 -12.86 15.76
C GLU A 56 -2.14 -13.19 14.29
N VAL A 57 -3.41 -13.49 14.00
CA VAL A 57 -3.88 -13.80 12.64
C VAL A 57 -3.81 -12.56 11.73
N GLY A 58 -4.05 -11.37 12.28
CA GLY A 58 -3.89 -10.11 11.57
C GLY A 58 -2.43 -9.75 11.31
N ALA A 59 -1.55 -10.07 12.26
CA ALA A 59 -0.10 -9.87 12.12
C ALA A 59 0.52 -10.77 11.04
N ALA A 60 -0.03 -11.98 10.85
CA ALA A 60 0.37 -12.91 9.80
C ALA A 60 -0.09 -12.52 8.38
N LEU A 61 -0.73 -11.34 8.23
CA LEU A 61 -1.21 -10.88 6.94
C LEU A 61 -0.03 -10.54 6.01
N ASN A 62 -0.01 -11.16 4.83
CA ASN A 62 1.03 -10.90 3.84
C ASN A 62 0.85 -9.51 3.22
N PHE A 63 1.72 -8.58 3.60
CA PHE A 63 1.87 -7.28 2.98
C PHE A 63 3.34 -6.98 2.70
N ASP A 64 3.60 -6.22 1.65
CA ASP A 64 4.95 -5.84 1.22
C ASP A 64 5.11 -4.33 1.22
N VAL A 65 6.27 -3.86 1.69
CA VAL A 65 6.69 -2.47 1.54
C VAL A 65 7.50 -2.38 0.25
N LEU A 66 6.93 -1.77 -0.79
CA LEU A 66 7.56 -1.67 -2.12
C LEU A 66 8.60 -0.56 -2.20
N LYS A 67 8.28 0.59 -1.61
CA LYS A 67 9.12 1.76 -1.60
C LYS A 67 8.93 2.47 -0.28
N TYR A 68 10.03 2.85 0.35
CA TYR A 68 10.00 3.66 1.56
C TYR A 68 10.98 4.81 1.39
N ASP A 69 10.50 6.02 1.62
CA ASP A 69 11.28 7.23 1.58
C ASP A 69 11.43 7.76 3.01
N GLU A 70 12.65 7.71 3.53
CA GLU A 70 12.98 8.17 4.89
C GLU A 70 12.92 9.70 5.03
N GLY A 71 13.08 10.45 3.94
CA GLY A 71 13.06 11.91 3.97
C GLY A 71 11.63 12.45 4.04
N SER A 72 10.73 11.88 3.24
CA SER A 72 9.31 12.25 3.19
C SER A 72 8.43 11.36 4.06
N LEU A 73 8.99 10.42 4.84
CA LEU A 73 8.27 9.44 5.66
C LEU A 73 7.11 8.76 4.91
N THR A 74 7.31 8.52 3.60
CA THR A 74 6.27 8.02 2.72
C THR A 74 6.56 6.59 2.35
N ALA A 75 5.59 5.71 2.60
CA ALA A 75 5.68 4.30 2.29
C ALA A 75 4.65 3.90 1.23
N LEU A 76 5.06 2.95 0.39
CA LEU A 76 4.21 2.30 -0.58
C LEU A 76 4.01 0.85 -0.16
N LEU A 77 2.79 0.52 0.24
CA LEU A 77 2.43 -0.80 0.73
C LEU A 77 1.59 -1.53 -0.32
N ARG A 78 1.88 -2.82 -0.49
CA ARG A 78 1.07 -3.76 -1.27
C ARG A 78 0.38 -4.72 -0.32
N VAL A 79 -0.91 -4.90 -0.50
CA VAL A 79 -1.73 -5.81 0.30
C VAL A 79 -2.70 -6.58 -0.58
N HIS A 80 -3.06 -7.80 -0.19
CA HIS A 80 -4.14 -8.52 -0.85
C HIS A 80 -5.49 -7.82 -0.62
N SER A 81 -6.42 -7.93 -1.56
CA SER A 81 -7.75 -7.30 -1.48
C SER A 81 -8.51 -7.66 -0.19
N SER A 82 -8.36 -8.90 0.29
CA SER A 82 -8.96 -9.36 1.55
C SER A 82 -8.36 -8.69 2.81
N GLY A 83 -7.13 -8.19 2.72
CA GLY A 83 -6.39 -7.60 3.83
C GLY A 83 -6.41 -6.08 3.89
N LEU A 84 -6.89 -5.43 2.82
CA LEU A 84 -6.86 -3.97 2.68
C LEU A 84 -7.53 -3.25 3.86
N VAL A 85 -8.74 -3.68 4.21
CA VAL A 85 -9.53 -3.04 5.28
C VAL A 85 -8.89 -3.27 6.65
N LYS A 86 -8.33 -4.46 6.90
CA LYS A 86 -7.65 -4.79 8.17
C LYS A 86 -6.39 -3.95 8.35
N LEU A 87 -5.59 -3.83 7.29
CA LEU A 87 -4.39 -3.01 7.28
C LEU A 87 -4.72 -1.54 7.48
N TRP A 88 -5.69 -1.00 6.72
CA TRP A 88 -6.05 0.42 6.81
C TRP A 88 -6.62 0.77 8.18
N SER A 89 -7.58 0.00 8.70
CA SER A 89 -8.12 0.23 10.06
C SER A 89 -7.02 0.25 11.13
N SER A 90 -6.04 -0.67 11.04
CA SER A 90 -4.90 -0.71 11.95
C SER A 90 -4.02 0.53 11.82
N LEU A 91 -3.69 0.95 10.60
CA LEU A 91 -2.89 2.17 10.37
C LEU A 91 -3.59 3.42 10.92
N THR A 92 -4.90 3.56 10.74
CA THR A 92 -5.64 4.73 11.23
C THR A 92 -5.72 4.78 12.76
N LEU A 93 -5.72 3.61 13.42
CA LEU A 93 -5.75 3.50 14.89
C LEU A 93 -4.35 3.49 15.53
N LEU A 94 -3.29 3.31 14.74
CA LEU A 94 -1.91 3.42 15.19
C LEU A 94 -1.58 4.89 15.49
N GLY A 95 -1.61 5.23 16.77
CA GLY A 95 -1.41 6.60 17.26
C GLY A 95 -0.10 6.83 18.03
N SER A 96 0.65 5.78 18.35
CA SER A 96 1.88 5.92 19.14
C SER A 96 2.93 4.88 18.78
N TYR A 97 4.19 5.33 18.69
CA TYR A 97 5.37 4.48 18.53
C TYR A 97 6.48 5.01 19.44
N GLN A 98 7.07 4.13 20.27
CA GLN A 98 8.17 4.48 21.18
C GLN A 98 7.93 5.76 22.00
N ASN A 99 6.74 5.89 22.60
CA ASN A 99 6.35 7.05 23.43
C ASN A 99 6.21 8.38 22.67
N GLN A 100 6.23 8.36 21.34
CA GLN A 100 5.96 9.52 20.50
C GLN A 100 4.60 9.37 19.81
N SER A 101 3.88 10.49 19.69
CA SER A 101 2.64 10.58 18.91
C SER A 101 2.99 10.44 17.43
N CYS A 102 2.34 9.49 16.76
CA CYS A 102 2.51 9.28 15.33
C CYS A 102 1.15 9.08 14.67
N ALA A 103 0.95 9.64 13.48
CA ALA A 103 -0.28 9.49 12.72
C ALA A 103 0.02 8.97 11.32
N PHE A 104 -0.66 7.89 10.92
CA PHE A 104 -0.62 7.45 9.54
C PHE A 104 -1.71 8.13 8.72
N ARG A 105 -1.28 8.87 7.70
CA ARG A 105 -2.17 9.47 6.72
C ARG A 105 -2.12 8.71 5.41
N VAL A 106 -3.24 8.09 5.05
CA VAL A 106 -3.36 7.45 3.74
C VAL A 106 -3.53 8.54 2.68
N LEU A 107 -2.59 8.62 1.75
CA LEU A 107 -2.61 9.62 0.68
C LEU A 107 -3.47 9.15 -0.49
N GLN A 108 -3.25 7.90 -0.93
CA GLN A 108 -3.91 7.34 -2.10
C GLN A 108 -3.95 5.81 -2.01
N VAL A 109 -5.01 5.21 -2.54
CA VAL A 109 -5.17 3.75 -2.64
C VAL A 109 -5.61 3.43 -4.07
N SER A 110 -4.98 2.43 -4.69
CA SER A 110 -5.33 2.00 -6.04
C SER A 110 -5.00 0.52 -6.26
N PRO A 111 -5.81 -0.23 -7.03
CA PRO A 111 -5.47 -1.60 -7.44
C PRO A 111 -4.29 -1.68 -8.42
N PHE A 112 -3.87 -0.56 -9.02
CA PHE A 112 -2.77 -0.52 -9.98
C PHE A 112 -1.73 0.54 -9.60
N LEU A 113 -0.44 0.17 -9.66
CA LEU A 113 0.66 1.10 -9.44
C LEU A 113 0.65 2.26 -10.44
N LEU A 114 0.30 2.02 -11.71
CA LEU A 114 0.23 3.07 -12.72
C LEU A 114 -0.77 4.17 -12.35
N ALA A 115 -1.96 3.78 -11.89
CA ALA A 115 -2.96 4.71 -11.39
C ALA A 115 -2.53 5.39 -10.08
N LEU A 116 -1.63 4.76 -9.32
CA LEU A 116 -1.05 5.32 -8.10
C LEU A 116 0.10 6.30 -8.36
N THR A 117 0.81 6.15 -9.49
CA THR A 117 1.87 7.07 -9.92
C THR A 117 1.32 8.38 -10.49
N GLY A 118 0.08 8.35 -10.99
CA GLY A 118 -0.65 9.58 -11.29
C GLY A 118 -1.05 10.27 -9.99
N ASN A 119 -0.81 11.59 -9.91
CA ASN A 119 -1.21 12.39 -8.76
C ASN A 119 -2.74 12.46 -8.70
N SER A 120 -3.40 11.49 -8.06
CA SER A 120 -4.86 11.50 -7.90
C SER A 120 -5.31 12.47 -6.83
N ARG A 121 -4.39 12.99 -6.01
CA ARG A 121 -4.73 13.89 -4.90
C ARG A 121 -4.72 15.36 -5.34
N GLU A 122 -3.75 15.76 -6.16
CA GLU A 122 -3.63 17.11 -6.68
C GLU A 122 -3.32 17.06 -8.16
N LEU A 123 -4.37 17.19 -8.98
CA LEU A 123 -4.25 17.07 -10.44
C LEU A 123 -3.50 18.27 -11.06
N GLN A 124 -3.29 19.35 -10.31
CA GLN A 124 -2.42 20.48 -10.65
C GLN A 124 -1.63 20.93 -9.42
N LEU A 125 -0.30 20.95 -9.52
CA LEU A 125 0.59 21.74 -8.67
C LEU A 125 1.02 22.94 -9.53
N HIS A 126 0.51 24.12 -9.21
CA HIS A 126 0.88 25.39 -9.86
C HIS A 126 1.97 26.07 -9.04
#